data_AF-A0A7Y0L7F0-F1
#
_entry.id   AF-A0A7Y0L7F0-F1
#
_cell.length_a   1.000
_cell.length_b   1.000
_cell.length_c   1.000
_cell.angle_alpha   90.00
_cell.angle_beta   90.00
_cell.angle_gamma   90.00
#
_symmetry.space_group_name_H-M   'P 1'
#
loop_
_entity.id
_entity.type
_entity.pdbx_description
1 polymer ?
#
loop_
_entity_poly.entity_id
_entity_poly.type
_entity_poly.pdbx_seq_one_letter_code
_entity_poly.pdbx_strand_id
1 'polypeptide(L)'
;TQPEAPKQARRVVRDLRLKLVPRLRRYEQQLAACGDRNSYSKTDPDATFMRLKEDHMRNGQLKPAYNVQMGTENQFILGYSVHQNRADAGCLIPHLERLRTLVGRLPQTIVADAGYGSEENFAYVEKQGRTALMKWNTYRLEGTREWQRQVKRVENWTYV
;
A
#
# COMPACT_ATOMS: atom_id res chain seq x y z
N THR A 1 -26.11 10.50 54.33
CA THR A 1 -24.63 10.44 54.22
C THR A 1 -24.30 9.39 53.19
N GLN A 2 -23.80 9.77 52.00
CA GLN A 2 -23.49 8.77 50.97
C GLN A 2 -22.35 7.87 51.48
N PRO A 3 -22.46 6.53 51.32
CA PRO A 3 -21.41 5.63 51.80
C PRO A 3 -20.11 5.93 51.06
N GLU A 4 -19.04 6.18 51.82
CA GLU A 4 -17.73 6.44 51.25
C GLU A 4 -17.29 5.24 50.40
N ALA A 5 -17.14 5.47 49.09
CA ALA A 5 -16.69 4.43 48.18
C ALA A 5 -15.37 3.81 48.67
N PRO A 6 -15.23 2.47 48.64
CA PRO A 6 -14.06 1.78 49.19
C PRO A 6 -12.76 2.32 48.58
N LYS A 7 -11.68 2.39 49.38
CA LYS A 7 -10.37 2.97 49.00
C LYS A 7 -9.86 2.46 47.64
N GLN A 8 -10.18 1.21 47.30
CA GLN A 8 -9.89 0.58 46.01
C GLN A 8 -10.66 1.20 44.84
N ALA A 9 -11.95 1.50 45.00
CA ALA A 9 -12.77 2.18 43.98
C ALA A 9 -12.25 3.60 43.70
N ARG A 10 -11.85 4.35 44.73
CA ARG A 10 -11.24 5.70 44.56
C ARG A 10 -9.95 5.63 43.74
N ARG A 11 -9.13 4.60 43.97
CA ARG A 11 -7.88 4.37 43.21
C ARG A 11 -8.16 4.05 41.74
N VAL A 12 -9.15 3.19 41.46
CA VAL A 12 -9.55 2.85 40.08
C VAL A 12 -10.08 4.07 39.34
N VAL A 13 -10.97 4.86 39.96
CA VAL A 13 -11.49 6.11 39.36
C VAL A 13 -10.35 7.10 39.08
N ARG A 14 -9.36 7.20 39.98
CA ARG A 14 -8.18 8.03 39.78
C ARG A 14 -7.34 7.55 38.60
N ASP A 15 -7.05 6.26 38.51
CA ASP A 15 -6.26 5.68 37.42
C ASP A 15 -7.00 5.80 36.06
N LEU A 16 -8.33 5.61 36.05
CA LEU A 16 -9.17 5.86 34.88
C LEU A 16 -9.03 7.31 34.39
N ARG A 17 -9.24 8.28 35.28
CA ARG A 17 -9.22 9.72 34.93
C ARG A 17 -7.83 10.21 34.52
N LEU A 18 -6.78 9.81 35.24
CA LEU A 18 -5.45 10.37 35.03
C LEU A 18 -4.62 9.60 33.99
N LYS A 19 -4.92 8.32 33.73
CA LYS A 19 -4.09 7.50 32.83
C LYS A 19 -4.87 6.99 31.63
N LEU A 20 -6.04 6.38 31.83
CA LEU A 20 -6.74 5.68 30.76
C LEU A 20 -7.48 6.64 29.82
N VAL A 21 -8.20 7.64 30.36
CA VAL A 21 -8.91 8.64 29.55
C VAL A 21 -7.95 9.44 28.66
N PRO A 22 -6.80 9.97 29.14
CA PRO A 22 -5.85 10.65 28.28
C PRO A 22 -5.22 9.73 27.22
N ARG A 23 -4.95 8.46 27.56
CA ARG A 23 -4.43 7.47 26.61
C ARG A 23 -5.44 7.16 25.50
N LEU A 24 -6.72 7.00 25.86
CA LEU A 24 -7.77 6.74 24.88
C LEU A 24 -7.90 7.90 23.88
N ARG A 25 -7.96 9.14 24.38
CA ARG A 25 -7.97 10.34 23.52
C ARG A 25 -6.77 10.40 22.58
N ARG A 26 -5.58 10.06 23.09
CA ARG A 26 -4.38 9.95 22.26
C ARG A 26 -4.54 8.88 21.19
N TYR A 27 -5.05 7.71 21.52
CA TYR A 27 -5.25 6.64 20.52
C TYR A 27 -6.28 7.04 19.46
N GLU A 28 -7.37 7.70 19.84
CA GLU A 28 -8.35 8.23 18.89
C GLU A 28 -7.71 9.22 17.91
N GLN A 29 -6.90 10.16 18.42
CA GLN A 29 -6.13 11.09 17.57
C GLN A 29 -5.16 10.37 16.65
N GLN A 30 -4.46 9.34 17.16
CA GLN A 30 -3.50 8.58 16.38
C GLN A 30 -4.17 7.73 15.30
N LEU A 31 -5.34 7.14 15.58
CA LEU A 31 -6.14 6.39 14.61
C LEU A 31 -6.69 7.33 13.53
N ALA A 32 -7.21 8.50 13.93
CA ALA A 32 -7.66 9.51 13.00
C ALA A 32 -6.54 10.00 12.07
N ALA A 33 -5.33 10.22 12.60
CA ALA A 33 -4.17 10.58 11.80
C ALA A 33 -3.72 9.43 10.87
N CYS A 34 -3.79 8.18 11.32
CA CYS A 34 -3.39 7.02 10.53
C CYS A 34 -4.35 6.79 9.35
N GLY A 35 -5.65 6.99 9.56
CA GLY A 35 -6.69 6.70 8.56
C GLY A 35 -6.65 5.23 8.16
N ASP A 36 -6.76 4.96 6.86
CA ASP A 36 -6.71 3.60 6.30
C ASP A 36 -5.29 3.02 6.19
N ARG A 37 -4.27 3.80 6.58
CA ARG A 37 -2.87 3.41 6.48
C ARG A 37 -2.47 2.55 7.69
N ASN A 38 -1.42 1.76 7.53
CA ASN A 38 -0.87 0.95 8.62
C ASN A 38 0.12 1.70 9.52
N SER A 39 0.62 2.87 9.09
CA SER A 39 1.64 3.63 9.83
C SER A 39 1.75 5.05 9.29
N TYR A 40 2.29 5.97 10.09
CA TYR A 40 2.64 7.33 9.68
C TYR A 40 3.87 7.84 10.45
N SER A 41 4.62 8.81 9.90
CA SER A 41 5.74 9.43 10.62
C SER A 41 5.26 10.37 11.71
N LYS A 42 5.99 10.41 12.83
CA LYS A 42 5.71 11.39 13.90
C LYS A 42 6.04 12.82 13.49
N THR A 43 7.01 13.00 12.61
CA THR A 43 7.45 14.33 12.14
C THR A 43 6.68 14.79 10.90
N ASP A 44 6.23 13.84 10.09
CA ASP A 44 5.46 14.07 8.87
C ASP A 44 4.29 13.06 8.82
N PRO A 45 3.12 13.39 9.39
CA PRO A 45 1.97 12.49 9.45
C PRO A 45 1.46 12.03 8.07
N ASP A 46 1.86 12.70 7.00
CA ASP A 46 1.51 12.30 5.65
C ASP A 46 2.44 11.21 5.12
N ALA A 47 3.66 11.04 5.62
CA ALA A 47 4.57 10.00 5.18
C ALA A 47 4.27 8.62 5.82
N THR A 48 4.33 7.55 5.04
CA THR A 48 4.12 6.17 5.51
C THR A 48 5.45 5.45 5.69
N PHE A 49 5.55 4.55 6.69
CA PHE A 49 6.77 3.76 6.88
C PHE A 49 6.88 2.64 5.82
N MET A 50 7.91 2.74 4.99
CA MET A 50 8.17 1.82 3.88
C MET A 50 9.59 1.27 3.94
N ARG A 51 9.80 0.11 3.31
CA ARG A 51 11.15 -0.43 3.11
C ARG A 51 11.72 0.24 1.89
N LEU A 52 12.76 1.04 2.07
CA LEU A 52 13.46 1.67 0.96
C LEU A 52 14.49 0.71 0.35
N LYS A 53 14.81 0.92 -0.93
CA LYS A 53 15.90 0.19 -1.60
C LYS A 53 17.25 0.50 -0.93
N GLU A 54 17.42 1.72 -0.45
CA GLU A 54 18.59 2.15 0.33
C GLU A 54 18.51 1.65 1.78
N ASP A 55 18.98 0.43 1.96
CA ASP A 55 19.21 -0.19 3.26
C ASP A 55 20.72 -0.18 3.61
N HIS A 56 21.29 1.02 3.76
CA HIS A 56 22.71 1.19 4.11
C HIS A 56 23.10 0.43 5.39
N MET A 57 22.16 0.36 6.35
CA MET A 57 22.37 -0.31 7.63
C MET A 57 22.13 -1.82 7.56
N ARG A 58 21.62 -2.35 6.43
CA ARG A 58 21.23 -3.75 6.20
C ARG A 58 20.36 -4.34 7.30
N ASN A 59 19.61 -3.49 8.00
CA ASN A 59 18.79 -3.88 9.15
C ASN A 59 17.30 -3.97 8.78
N GLY A 60 16.95 -3.69 7.51
CA GLY A 60 15.58 -3.70 7.03
C GLY A 60 14.69 -2.64 7.69
N GLN A 61 15.28 -1.60 8.28
CA GLN A 61 14.53 -0.56 8.97
C GLN A 61 13.60 0.17 8.00
N LEU A 62 12.33 0.29 8.38
CA LEU A 62 11.37 1.09 7.64
C LEU A 62 11.69 2.57 7.85
N LYS A 63 11.62 3.33 6.77
CA LYS A 63 11.81 4.78 6.79
C LYS A 63 10.51 5.44 6.33
N PRO A 64 10.17 6.62 6.88
CA PRO A 64 9.01 7.37 6.41
C PRO A 64 9.29 7.84 4.98
N ALA A 65 8.38 7.53 4.06
CA ALA A 65 8.53 7.85 2.65
C ALA A 65 7.17 7.95 1.94
N TYR A 66 7.24 8.46 0.72
CA TYR A 66 6.14 8.53 -0.23
C TYR A 66 6.45 7.62 -1.42
N ASN A 67 5.43 6.95 -1.95
CA ASN A 67 5.56 6.20 -3.19
C ASN A 67 5.14 7.09 -4.37
N VAL A 68 6.11 7.60 -5.13
CA VAL A 68 5.87 8.50 -6.26
C VAL A 68 5.87 7.70 -7.55
N GLN A 69 4.76 7.78 -8.29
CA GLN A 69 4.64 7.20 -9.63
C GLN A 69 4.68 8.29 -10.69
N MET A 70 5.37 8.01 -11.79
CA MET A 70 5.56 8.93 -12.91
C MET A 70 5.16 8.25 -14.22
N GLY A 71 4.35 8.95 -15.01
CA GLY A 71 3.95 8.51 -16.33
C GLY A 71 4.70 9.31 -17.40
N THR A 72 5.28 8.60 -18.37
CA THR A 72 6.06 9.20 -19.44
C THR A 72 5.60 8.72 -20.81
N GLU A 73 5.61 9.61 -21.81
CA GLU A 73 5.35 9.31 -23.22
C GLU A 73 6.36 10.08 -24.08
N ASN A 74 7.02 9.42 -25.03
CA ASN A 74 7.98 10.04 -25.95
C ASN A 74 9.06 10.90 -25.26
N GLN A 75 9.64 10.39 -24.16
CA GLN A 75 10.63 11.10 -23.32
C GLN A 75 10.11 12.35 -22.58
N PHE A 76 8.79 12.59 -22.60
CA PHE A 76 8.15 13.63 -21.80
C PHE A 76 7.48 13.04 -20.56
N ILE A 77 7.54 13.79 -19.46
CA ILE A 77 6.74 13.49 -18.27
C ILE A 77 5.33 14.04 -18.50
N LEU A 78 4.35 13.15 -18.51
CA LEU A 78 2.93 13.52 -18.67
C LEU A 78 2.28 13.85 -17.33
N GLY A 79 2.74 13.22 -16.26
CA GLY A 79 2.21 13.47 -14.93
C GLY A 79 2.80 12.56 -13.86
N TYR A 80 2.46 12.89 -12.62
CA TYR A 80 2.89 12.13 -11.45
C TYR A 80 1.74 11.99 -10.44
N SER A 81 1.87 11.00 -9.57
CA SER A 81 0.97 10.79 -8.43
C SER A 81 1.78 10.33 -7.23
N VAL A 82 1.34 10.76 -6.05
CA VAL A 82 1.97 10.40 -4.78
C VAL A 82 1.03 9.47 -4.03
N HIS A 83 1.54 8.33 -3.58
CA HIS A 83 0.77 7.27 -2.93
C HIS A 83 1.38 6.92 -1.57
N GLN A 84 0.52 6.45 -0.69
CA GLN A 84 0.88 5.94 0.63
C GLN A 84 1.02 4.41 0.66
N ASN A 85 0.75 3.75 -0.48
CA ASN A 85 0.91 2.32 -0.62
C ASN A 85 2.37 1.93 -0.81
N ARG A 86 2.81 0.94 -0.02
CA ARG A 86 4.17 0.38 -0.12
C ARG A 86 4.38 -0.42 -1.40
N ALA A 87 3.35 -1.09 -1.89
CA ALA A 87 3.41 -1.92 -3.09
C ALA A 87 2.89 -1.15 -4.30
N ASP A 88 3.57 -1.31 -5.44
CA ASP A 88 3.27 -0.58 -6.67
C ASP A 88 1.97 -1.06 -7.33
N ALA A 89 1.60 -2.34 -7.17
CA ALA A 89 0.38 -2.93 -7.72
C ALA A 89 -0.87 -2.07 -7.45
N GLY A 90 -1.08 -1.62 -6.22
CA GLY A 90 -2.24 -0.80 -5.85
C GLY A 90 -2.16 0.66 -6.29
N CYS A 91 -1.06 1.10 -6.91
CA CYS A 91 -0.84 2.49 -7.31
C CYS A 91 -1.15 2.75 -8.79
N LEU A 92 -1.26 1.70 -9.63
CA LEU A 92 -1.44 1.86 -11.08
C LEU A 92 -2.77 2.52 -11.41
N ILE A 93 -3.88 1.95 -10.93
CA ILE A 93 -5.23 2.43 -11.26
C ILE A 93 -5.42 3.88 -10.84
N PRO A 94 -5.11 4.29 -9.59
CA PRO A 94 -5.26 5.69 -9.21
C PRO A 94 -4.28 6.61 -9.95
N HIS A 95 -3.09 6.13 -10.33
CA HIS A 95 -2.16 6.90 -11.17
C HIS A 95 -2.73 7.14 -12.58
N LEU A 96 -3.28 6.11 -13.22
CA LEU A 96 -3.89 6.20 -14.55
C LEU A 96 -5.11 7.11 -14.56
N GLU A 97 -5.98 7.02 -13.55
CA GLU A 97 -7.12 7.93 -13.43
C GLU A 97 -6.66 9.38 -13.25
N ARG A 98 -5.64 9.62 -12.42
CA ARG A 98 -5.05 10.97 -12.30
C ARG A 98 -4.48 11.45 -13.64
N LEU A 99 -3.73 10.61 -14.36
CA LEU A 99 -3.23 10.96 -15.69
C LEU A 99 -4.37 11.27 -16.67
N ARG A 100 -5.46 10.50 -16.64
CA ARG A 100 -6.65 10.74 -17.46
C ARG A 100 -7.26 12.11 -17.15
N THR A 101 -7.31 12.52 -15.88
CA THR A 101 -7.82 13.86 -15.53
C THR A 101 -6.91 14.99 -16.02
N LEU A 102 -5.58 14.77 -16.06
CA LEU A 102 -4.61 15.78 -16.47
C LEU A 102 -4.50 15.91 -17.99
N VAL A 103 -4.45 14.78 -18.70
CA VAL A 103 -4.20 14.71 -20.16
C VAL A 103 -5.51 14.55 -20.95
N GLY A 104 -6.62 14.27 -20.27
CA GLY A 104 -7.93 14.03 -20.87
C GLY A 104 -8.12 12.63 -21.47
N ARG A 105 -7.05 11.82 -21.56
CA ARG A 105 -7.08 10.47 -22.15
C ARG A 105 -6.12 9.52 -21.44
N LEU A 106 -6.40 8.22 -21.57
CA LEU A 106 -5.46 7.16 -21.25
C LEU A 106 -4.59 6.83 -22.47
N PRO A 107 -3.31 6.43 -22.28
CA PRO A 107 -2.49 5.94 -23.38
C PRO A 107 -3.08 4.65 -23.95
N GLN A 108 -2.87 4.42 -25.25
CA GLN A 108 -3.36 3.21 -25.92
C GLN A 108 -2.70 1.95 -25.38
N THR A 109 -1.39 2.05 -25.10
CA THR A 109 -0.57 0.98 -24.54
C THR A 109 -0.01 1.44 -23.21
N ILE A 110 -0.29 0.69 -22.15
CA ILE A 110 0.20 0.94 -20.80
C ILE A 110 1.37 -0.01 -20.56
N VAL A 111 2.56 0.55 -20.46
CA VAL A 111 3.79 -0.19 -20.16
C VAL A 111 4.14 0.04 -18.69
N ALA A 112 4.35 -1.05 -17.95
CA ALA A 112 4.70 -0.98 -16.53
C ALA A 112 5.65 -2.11 -16.14
N ASP A 113 6.33 -1.95 -15.00
CA ASP A 113 7.20 -2.99 -14.47
C ASP A 113 6.41 -4.20 -13.93
N ALA A 114 7.13 -5.23 -13.46
CA ALA A 114 6.50 -6.43 -12.94
C ALA A 114 5.78 -6.22 -11.59
N GLY A 115 6.14 -5.18 -10.82
CA GLY A 115 5.51 -4.84 -9.55
C GLY A 115 4.06 -4.38 -9.71
N TYR A 116 3.68 -3.99 -10.93
CA TYR A 116 2.31 -3.64 -11.31
C TYR A 116 1.48 -4.81 -11.84
N GLY A 117 2.07 -5.98 -12.05
CA GLY A 117 1.40 -7.12 -12.69
C GLY A 117 0.45 -7.89 -11.77
N SER A 118 -0.64 -7.24 -11.35
CA SER A 118 -1.76 -7.86 -10.63
C SER A 118 -2.96 -8.10 -11.55
N GLU A 119 -3.75 -9.13 -11.26
CA GLU A 119 -4.99 -9.45 -11.98
C GLU A 119 -5.94 -8.24 -12.04
N GLU A 120 -6.08 -7.52 -10.92
CA GLU A 120 -6.89 -6.30 -10.82
C GLU A 120 -6.45 -5.24 -11.84
N ASN A 121 -5.14 -5.04 -12.01
CA ASN A 121 -4.60 -4.09 -12.96
C ASN A 121 -4.84 -4.52 -14.40
N PHE A 122 -4.65 -5.81 -14.71
CA PHE A 122 -4.95 -6.34 -16.05
C PHE A 122 -6.44 -6.18 -16.39
N ALA A 123 -7.32 -6.60 -15.48
CA ALA A 123 -8.77 -6.49 -15.65
C ALA A 123 -9.22 -5.04 -15.85
N TYR A 124 -8.62 -4.09 -15.09
CA TYR A 124 -8.90 -2.68 -15.28
C TYR A 124 -8.47 -2.17 -16.66
N VAL A 125 -7.24 -2.49 -17.09
CA VAL A 125 -6.70 -2.06 -18.39
C VAL A 125 -7.52 -2.62 -19.56
N GLU A 126 -7.91 -3.89 -19.47
CA GLU A 126 -8.77 -4.57 -20.44
C GLU A 126 -10.16 -3.91 -20.51
N LYS A 127 -10.77 -3.62 -19.35
CA LYS A 127 -12.07 -2.92 -19.28
C LYS A 127 -12.03 -1.54 -19.92
N GLN A 128 -10.89 -0.86 -19.90
CA GLN A 128 -10.71 0.44 -20.58
C GLN A 128 -10.41 0.30 -22.08
N GLY A 129 -10.36 -0.93 -22.62
CA GLY A 129 -10.03 -1.19 -24.02
C GLY A 129 -8.60 -0.81 -24.38
N ARG A 130 -7.66 -0.95 -23.44
CA ARG A 130 -6.24 -0.60 -23.61
C ARG A 130 -5.36 -1.85 -23.59
N THR A 131 -4.15 -1.73 -24.12
CA THR A 131 -3.18 -2.83 -24.13
C THR A 131 -2.28 -2.75 -22.91
N ALA A 132 -2.25 -3.81 -22.10
CA ALA A 132 -1.32 -3.96 -20.98
C ALA A 132 -0.01 -4.62 -21.44
N LEU A 133 1.12 -3.93 -21.30
CA LEU A 133 2.46 -4.49 -21.43
C LEU A 133 3.16 -4.47 -20.07
N MET A 134 2.77 -5.39 -19.21
CA MET A 134 3.34 -5.59 -17.88
C MET A 134 3.55 -7.08 -17.62
N LYS A 135 4.57 -7.43 -16.82
CA LYS A 135 4.82 -8.82 -16.44
C LYS A 135 3.99 -9.14 -15.21
N TRP A 136 3.28 -10.26 -15.20
CA TRP A 136 2.62 -10.74 -13.98
C TRP A 136 3.66 -11.27 -12.98
N ASN A 137 3.29 -11.31 -11.70
CA ASN A 137 4.22 -11.60 -10.60
C ASN A 137 4.99 -12.93 -10.74
N THR A 138 4.40 -13.94 -11.35
CA THR A 138 4.97 -15.29 -11.48
C THR A 138 5.69 -15.54 -12.80
N TYR A 139 5.69 -14.57 -13.72
CA TYR A 139 6.25 -14.68 -15.07
C TYR A 139 7.68 -15.27 -15.11
N ARG A 140 8.56 -14.83 -14.20
CA ARG A 140 9.94 -15.34 -14.15
C ARG A 140 10.03 -16.75 -13.59
N LEU A 141 9.18 -17.07 -12.62
CA LEU A 141 9.21 -18.36 -11.92
C LEU A 141 8.70 -19.48 -12.82
N GLU A 142 7.70 -19.20 -13.64
CA GLU A 142 7.10 -20.14 -14.60
C GLU A 142 8.11 -20.73 -15.60
N GLY A 143 9.17 -20.00 -15.92
CA GLY A 143 10.26 -20.48 -16.77
C GLY A 143 11.22 -21.46 -16.10
N THR A 144 11.11 -21.67 -14.78
CA THR A 144 12.03 -22.55 -14.04
C THR A 144 11.55 -24.01 -14.04
N ARG A 145 12.49 -24.96 -14.09
CA ARG A 145 12.19 -26.40 -14.05
C ARG A 145 11.48 -26.80 -12.76
N GLU A 146 11.82 -26.15 -11.65
CA GLU A 146 11.21 -26.41 -10.34
C GLU A 146 9.72 -26.05 -10.34
N TRP A 147 9.36 -24.91 -10.95
CA TRP A 147 7.98 -24.48 -11.08
C TRP A 147 7.15 -25.43 -11.93
N GLN A 148 7.66 -25.83 -13.10
CA GLN A 148 6.95 -26.72 -14.03
C GLN A 148 6.74 -28.13 -13.45
N ARG A 149 7.67 -28.60 -12.61
CA ARG A 149 7.56 -29.91 -11.94
C ARG A 149 6.69 -29.87 -10.68
N GLN A 150 6.23 -28.70 -10.26
CA GLN A 150 5.50 -28.55 -9.01
C GLN A 150 4.05 -29.03 -9.16
N VAL A 151 3.79 -30.28 -8.81
CA VAL A 151 2.46 -30.93 -8.92
C VAL A 151 1.36 -30.23 -8.11
N LYS A 152 1.71 -29.48 -7.06
CA LYS A 152 0.71 -28.77 -6.22
C LYS A 152 0.10 -27.53 -6.90
N ARG A 153 0.64 -27.10 -8.04
CA ARG A 153 0.10 -25.96 -8.78
C ARG A 153 -0.99 -26.43 -9.72
N VAL A 154 -2.15 -25.79 -9.58
CA VAL A 154 -3.32 -25.99 -10.44
C VAL A 154 -2.96 -25.79 -11.91
N GLU A 155 -2.08 -24.83 -12.21
CA GLU A 155 -1.56 -24.52 -13.56
C GLU A 155 -0.85 -25.71 -14.23
N ASN A 156 -0.28 -26.63 -13.44
CA ASN A 156 0.46 -27.80 -13.94
C ASN A 156 -0.43 -29.06 -14.03
N TRP A 157 -1.72 -28.95 -13.73
CA TRP A 157 -2.62 -30.09 -13.78
C TRP A 157 -3.08 -30.34 -15.21
N THR A 158 -3.00 -31.60 -15.63
CA THR A 158 -3.61 -32.04 -16.89
C THR A 158 -5.11 -32.20 -16.67
N TYR A 159 -5.91 -31.33 -17.28
CA TYR A 159 -7.36 -31.49 -17.33
C TYR A 159 -7.71 -32.39 -18.53
N VAL A 160 -8.50 -33.43 -18.27
CA VAL A 160 -9.02 -34.39 -19.26
C VAL A 160 -10.51 -34.16 -19.46
#